data_AF-A0A9J6FTE8-F1
#
_entry.id   AF-A0A9J6FTE8-F1
#
_cell.length_a   1.000
_cell.length_b   1.000
_cell.length_c   1.000
_cell.angle_alpha   90.00
_cell.angle_beta   90.00
_cell.angle_gamma   90.00
#
_symmetry.space_group_name_H-M   'P 1'
#
loop_
_entity.id
_entity.type
_entity.pdbx_description
1 polymer ?
#
loop_
_entity_poly.entity_id
_entity_poly.type
_entity_poly.pdbx_seq_one_letter_code
_entity_poly.pdbx_strand_id
1 'polypeptide(L)'
;MNADCHFGDLQYIREQAEEKHIAAVFLWDQIVNFKRKKPAWSEDVVRHCIILRHLSTKAYEHVRTEKLLKLPCRSTLQNYIGSSSFETGFNDLIQARLKVELEKLEVPQSRVCSLIVDEMRIKPKLQYNKQRDCFVGHVDMGVANEAGAEPVLANSLLCFIINGLSTAYRIPVACFFTKGLNGKQLSTLTRHVMNKVEEAGFTILRFVSDNHKVNAPFLLSFDFCHVLKNIRSQFLARELGKKGEVSSTYVKKLYDLQKGWIVTPVRSLTRKHVYPNNIEKMNVKTAVEVFSPDVTAALEFLKDQAGHGSHPSFAFAGPAIAFMKNIFRWFTLHDTSSKVQHIQQRFPDARHYDSPEDDRLEWLNVTFPMYIEELKKNAASPEGFLTKETYEALLLTTYSTAACVRYLLVTQKFFFVITRKFSSDPIESMFGTLRRSLGCNDQLDVRSGMSGLEKLLKTGIAAASEESNVLHTEQPEPSKGLLLTATEACNSSGELPLEAAHVLKRLKVARVPASLPTLQLSATVYVGGYIARYHQGTCDVRQLLFADYEAPV
;
A
#
# COMPACT_ATOMS: atom_id res chain seq x y z
N MET A 1 9.05 57.26 8.75
CA MET A 1 8.87 55.82 8.47
C MET A 1 9.98 55.42 7.51
N ASN A 2 10.88 54.51 7.95
CA ASN A 2 12.12 54.16 7.25
C ASN A 2 11.80 53.50 5.89
N ALA A 3 11.94 54.24 4.79
CA ALA A 3 11.87 53.65 3.45
C ALA A 3 13.06 52.70 3.19
N ASP A 4 14.18 52.93 3.88
CA ASP A 4 15.43 52.18 3.69
C ASP A 4 15.38 50.74 4.24
N CYS A 5 14.59 50.47 5.29
CA CYS A 5 14.47 49.10 5.81
C CYS A 5 13.75 48.18 4.82
N HIS A 6 12.76 48.69 4.08
CA HIS A 6 12.02 47.91 3.09
C HIS A 6 12.82 47.60 1.82
N PHE A 7 13.83 48.42 1.50
CA PHE A 7 14.74 48.12 0.39
C PHE A 7 15.68 46.95 0.73
N GLY A 8 16.18 46.92 1.98
CA GLY A 8 16.95 45.79 2.50
C GLY A 8 16.16 44.47 2.46
N ASP A 9 14.88 44.50 2.87
CA ASP A 9 14.02 43.32 2.83
C ASP A 9 13.82 42.77 1.40
N LEU A 10 13.64 43.65 0.41
CA LEU A 10 13.49 43.26 -1.00
C LEU A 10 14.78 42.67 -1.57
N GLN A 11 15.93 43.23 -1.17
CA GLN A 11 17.23 42.72 -1.58
C GLN A 11 17.49 41.34 -0.97
N TYR A 12 17.15 41.15 0.30
CA TYR A 12 17.22 39.85 0.97
C TYR A 12 16.34 38.79 0.28
N ILE A 13 15.08 39.13 -0.06
CA ILE A 13 14.19 38.22 -0.81
C ILE A 13 14.81 37.84 -2.16
N ARG A 14 15.45 38.79 -2.84
CA ARG A 14 16.12 38.51 -4.11
C ARG A 14 17.30 37.56 -3.93
N GLU A 15 18.17 37.80 -2.96
CA GLU A 15 19.32 36.93 -2.65
C GLU A 15 18.84 35.51 -2.33
N GLN A 16 17.82 35.38 -1.48
CA GLN A 16 17.20 34.09 -1.17
C GLN A 16 16.52 33.42 -2.37
N ALA A 17 15.99 34.20 -3.32
CA ALA A 17 15.45 33.65 -4.56
C ALA A 17 16.56 33.14 -5.50
N GLU A 18 17.71 33.80 -5.53
CA GLU A 18 18.90 33.35 -6.27
C GLU A 18 19.46 32.04 -5.67
N GLU A 19 19.36 31.87 -4.34
CA GLU A 19 19.61 30.60 -3.62
C GLU A 19 18.49 29.55 -3.77
N LYS A 20 17.51 29.79 -4.66
CA LYS A 20 16.37 28.88 -4.95
C LYS A 20 15.44 28.60 -3.75
N HIS A 21 15.41 29.48 -2.74
CA HIS A 21 14.44 29.35 -1.66
C HIS A 21 13.01 29.59 -2.19
N ILE A 22 12.17 28.55 -2.19
CA ILE A 22 10.88 28.52 -2.91
C ILE A 22 9.97 29.70 -2.56
N ALA A 23 9.84 30.03 -1.27
CA ALA A 23 9.00 31.14 -0.84
C ALA A 23 9.51 32.49 -1.38
N ALA A 24 10.83 32.67 -1.42
CA ALA A 24 11.47 33.87 -1.93
C ALA A 24 11.31 33.98 -3.44
N VAL A 25 11.52 32.88 -4.18
CA VAL A 25 11.29 32.81 -5.64
C VAL A 25 9.85 33.19 -5.97
N PHE A 26 8.87 32.66 -5.23
CA PHE A 26 7.46 32.98 -5.45
C PHE A 26 7.16 34.47 -5.22
N LEU A 27 7.61 35.03 -4.10
CA LEU A 27 7.42 36.45 -3.78
C LEU A 27 8.11 37.36 -4.81
N TRP A 28 9.32 37.01 -5.21
CA TRP A 28 10.07 37.76 -6.21
C TRP A 28 9.33 37.79 -7.56
N ASP A 29 8.80 36.66 -8.02
CA ASP A 29 7.97 36.60 -9.23
C ASP A 29 6.70 37.45 -9.11
N GLN A 30 6.09 37.55 -7.93
CA GLN A 30 4.96 38.46 -7.70
C GLN A 30 5.38 39.93 -7.88
N ILE A 31 6.51 40.33 -7.31
CA ILE A 31 7.04 41.70 -7.38
C ILE A 31 7.39 42.07 -8.82
N VAL A 32 8.20 41.24 -9.50
CA VAL A 32 8.67 41.47 -10.87
C VAL A 32 7.50 41.53 -11.85
N ASN A 33 6.51 40.65 -11.67
CA ASN A 33 5.36 40.60 -12.56
C ASN A 33 4.25 41.58 -12.20
N PHE A 34 4.29 42.23 -11.03
CA PHE A 34 3.20 43.08 -10.53
C PHE A 34 2.72 44.10 -11.59
N LYS A 35 3.65 44.85 -12.17
CA LYS A 35 3.37 45.88 -13.19
C LYS A 35 3.29 45.35 -14.62
N ARG A 36 3.75 44.12 -14.90
CA ARG A 36 3.84 43.58 -16.26
C ARG A 36 2.46 43.19 -16.81
N LYS A 37 2.13 43.62 -18.04
CA LYS A 37 0.89 43.18 -18.72
C LYS A 37 0.96 41.72 -19.18
N LYS A 38 2.15 41.26 -19.60
CA LYS A 38 2.46 39.87 -19.95
C LYS A 38 3.51 39.33 -18.97
N PRO A 39 3.10 38.64 -17.91
CA PRO A 39 4.04 38.08 -16.93
C PRO A 39 4.96 37.02 -17.55
N ALA A 40 6.20 36.98 -17.08
CA ALA A 40 7.13 35.88 -17.34
C ALA A 40 7.34 35.15 -16.02
N TRP A 41 7.19 33.83 -16.03
CA TRP A 41 7.17 33.02 -14.81
C TRP A 41 8.42 32.14 -14.75
N SER A 42 9.00 32.05 -13.56
CA SER A 42 9.98 31.01 -13.25
C SER A 42 9.34 29.61 -13.31
N GLU A 43 10.13 28.60 -13.69
CA GLU A 43 9.66 27.22 -13.80
C GLU A 43 9.15 26.69 -12.45
N ASP A 44 9.82 27.03 -11.36
CA ASP A 44 9.42 26.66 -10.00
C ASP A 44 8.06 27.23 -9.62
N VAL A 45 7.79 28.50 -9.92
CA VAL A 45 6.49 29.12 -9.62
C VAL A 45 5.39 28.48 -10.45
N VAL A 46 5.64 28.22 -11.73
CA VAL A 46 4.66 27.51 -12.58
C VAL A 46 4.38 26.12 -12.04
N ARG A 47 5.41 25.35 -11.64
CA ARG A 47 5.28 24.02 -11.05
C ARG A 47 4.40 24.05 -9.80
N HIS A 48 4.65 24.97 -8.86
CA HIS A 48 3.83 25.12 -7.66
C HIS A 48 2.41 25.61 -7.99
N CYS A 49 2.23 26.45 -8.99
CA CYS A 49 0.90 26.88 -9.44
C CYS A 49 0.09 25.73 -10.07
N ILE A 50 0.75 24.82 -10.80
CA ILE A 50 0.12 23.57 -11.29
C ILE A 50 -0.35 22.73 -10.09
N ILE A 51 0.51 22.56 -9.08
CA ILE A 51 0.19 21.81 -7.85
C ILE A 51 -0.98 22.46 -7.11
N LEU A 52 -0.92 23.77 -6.87
CA LEU A 52 -1.95 24.51 -6.15
C LEU A 52 -3.31 24.42 -6.86
N ARG A 53 -3.33 24.56 -8.19
CA ARG A 53 -4.56 24.41 -8.98
C ARG A 53 -5.10 22.98 -8.97
N HIS A 54 -4.23 21.99 -8.86
CA HIS A 54 -4.62 20.59 -8.70
C HIS A 54 -5.23 20.33 -7.32
N LEU A 55 -4.66 20.90 -6.25
CA LEU A 55 -5.20 20.81 -4.90
C LEU A 55 -6.58 21.47 -4.79
N SER A 56 -6.75 22.65 -5.39
CA SER A 56 -8.06 23.30 -5.48
C SER A 56 -8.15 24.23 -6.68
N THR A 57 -8.88 23.81 -7.71
CA THR A 57 -9.12 24.65 -8.90
C THR A 57 -9.96 25.87 -8.52
N LYS A 58 -10.96 25.72 -7.64
CA LYS A 58 -11.81 26.84 -7.22
C LYS A 58 -11.03 27.91 -6.45
N ALA A 59 -10.18 27.50 -5.50
CA ALA A 59 -9.36 28.44 -4.75
C ALA A 59 -8.35 29.15 -5.66
N TYR A 60 -7.68 28.41 -6.55
CA TYR A 60 -6.73 28.99 -7.51
C TYR A 60 -7.39 30.02 -8.43
N GLU A 61 -8.55 29.71 -9.01
CA GLU A 61 -9.25 30.64 -9.88
C GLU A 61 -9.83 31.83 -9.10
N HIS A 62 -10.26 31.65 -7.85
CA HIS A 62 -10.70 32.76 -6.99
C HIS A 62 -9.55 33.73 -6.70
N VAL A 63 -8.40 33.22 -6.20
CA VAL A 63 -7.20 34.04 -5.93
C VAL A 63 -6.76 34.81 -7.18
N ARG A 64 -6.82 34.18 -8.35
CA ARG A 64 -6.47 34.80 -9.63
C ARG A 64 -7.50 35.85 -10.09
N THR A 65 -8.79 35.58 -9.93
CA THR A 65 -9.88 36.45 -10.41
C THR A 65 -10.04 37.68 -9.52
N GLU A 66 -9.95 37.51 -8.21
CA GLU A 66 -9.94 38.59 -7.22
C GLU A 66 -8.61 39.37 -7.20
N LYS A 67 -7.61 38.92 -8.00
CA LYS A 67 -6.28 39.53 -8.11
C LYS A 67 -5.55 39.65 -6.76
N LEU A 68 -5.83 38.74 -5.82
CA LEU A 68 -5.10 38.64 -4.55
C LEU A 68 -3.62 38.35 -4.80
N LEU A 69 -3.34 37.48 -5.78
CA LEU A 69 -2.01 37.21 -6.30
C LEU A 69 -2.04 37.19 -7.83
N LYS A 70 -0.93 37.56 -8.46
CA LYS A 70 -0.76 37.42 -9.89
C LYS A 70 -0.31 35.98 -10.17
N LEU A 71 -1.20 35.19 -10.75
CA LEU A 71 -0.96 33.77 -11.01
C LEU A 71 -1.04 33.44 -12.50
N PRO A 72 -0.28 32.44 -13.00
CA PRO A 72 -0.38 31.97 -14.37
C PRO A 72 -1.81 31.57 -14.74
N CYS A 73 -2.23 31.88 -15.97
CA CYS A 73 -3.56 31.49 -16.43
C CYS A 73 -3.60 29.99 -16.81
N ARG A 74 -4.81 29.44 -16.94
CA ARG A 74 -5.02 28.03 -17.31
C ARG A 74 -4.25 27.64 -18.57
N SER A 75 -4.24 28.48 -19.60
CA SER A 75 -3.54 28.19 -20.85
C SER A 75 -2.02 28.13 -20.65
N THR A 76 -1.45 29.04 -19.85
CA THR A 76 -0.03 28.98 -19.48
C THR A 76 0.28 27.67 -18.77
N LEU A 77 -0.48 27.31 -17.73
CA LEU A 77 -0.26 26.06 -17.00
C LEU A 77 -0.35 24.83 -17.92
N GLN A 78 -1.35 24.81 -18.83
CA GLN A 78 -1.53 23.71 -19.77
C GLN A 78 -0.37 23.61 -20.77
N ASN A 79 0.17 24.74 -21.22
CA ASN A 79 1.32 24.76 -22.13
C ASN A 79 2.58 24.20 -21.46
N TYR A 80 2.81 24.52 -20.18
CA TYR A 80 3.93 23.95 -19.41
C TYR A 80 3.77 22.46 -19.14
N ILE A 81 2.53 21.98 -18.91
CA ILE A 81 2.26 20.54 -18.79
C ILE A 81 2.46 19.85 -20.15
N GLY A 82 2.22 20.54 -21.26
CA GLY A 82 2.29 19.99 -22.61
C GLY A 82 1.04 19.20 -23.03
N SER A 83 1.07 18.64 -24.24
CA SER A 83 0.04 17.73 -24.76
C SER A 83 0.15 16.36 -24.09
N SER A 84 -0.99 15.80 -23.69
CA SER A 84 -1.06 14.48 -23.06
C SER A 84 -0.86 13.37 -24.08
N SER A 85 0.33 12.77 -24.10
CA SER A 85 0.63 11.55 -24.86
C SER A 85 0.54 10.29 -23.99
N PHE A 86 -0.04 10.35 -22.77
CA PHE A 86 -0.02 9.21 -21.85
C PHE A 86 -0.50 7.94 -22.55
N GLU A 87 0.38 6.94 -22.59
CA GLU A 87 0.10 5.59 -23.04
C GLU A 87 -0.08 4.69 -21.83
N THR A 88 -0.91 3.66 -22.00
CA THR A 88 -1.14 2.64 -21.00
C THR A 88 0.12 1.81 -20.76
N GLY A 89 0.18 1.17 -19.60
CA GLY A 89 1.33 0.37 -19.18
C GLY A 89 2.50 1.20 -18.67
N PHE A 90 3.71 0.70 -18.92
CA PHE A 90 4.97 1.34 -18.55
C PHE A 90 5.43 2.23 -19.71
N ASN A 91 5.40 3.54 -19.52
CA ASN A 91 5.68 4.52 -20.58
C ASN A 91 6.95 5.34 -20.29
N ASP A 92 7.42 6.09 -21.29
CA ASP A 92 8.65 6.89 -21.20
C ASP A 92 8.61 7.94 -20.09
N LEU A 93 7.43 8.48 -19.78
CA LEU A 93 7.24 9.42 -18.67
C LEU A 93 7.52 8.76 -17.32
N ILE A 94 7.03 7.53 -17.13
CA ILE A 94 7.31 6.72 -15.93
C ILE A 94 8.79 6.40 -15.87
N GLN A 95 9.41 5.98 -16.98
CA GLN A 95 10.84 5.68 -17.00
C GLN A 95 11.69 6.90 -16.65
N ALA A 96 11.38 8.07 -17.21
CA ALA A 96 12.04 9.33 -16.89
C ALA A 96 11.85 9.69 -15.40
N ARG A 97 10.64 9.51 -14.86
CA ARG A 97 10.37 9.76 -13.44
C ARG A 97 11.18 8.82 -12.54
N LEU A 98 11.25 7.54 -12.87
CA LEU A 98 12.01 6.56 -12.11
C LEU A 98 13.51 6.86 -12.11
N LYS A 99 14.08 7.30 -13.26
CA LYS A 99 15.48 7.73 -13.33
C LYS A 99 15.78 8.93 -12.43
N VAL A 100 14.95 9.97 -12.49
CA VAL A 100 15.10 11.16 -11.63
C VAL A 100 15.00 10.82 -10.15
N GLU A 101 14.14 9.86 -9.79
CA GLU A 101 14.05 9.40 -8.40
C GLU A 101 15.25 8.53 -8.02
N LEU A 102 15.75 7.67 -8.91
CA LEU A 102 16.93 6.85 -8.68
C LEU A 102 18.19 7.70 -8.42
N GLU A 103 18.36 8.81 -9.14
CA GLU A 103 19.46 9.77 -8.95
C GLU A 103 19.51 10.34 -7.52
N LYS A 104 18.35 10.47 -6.86
CA LYS A 104 18.26 10.91 -5.46
C LYS A 104 18.52 9.80 -4.44
N LEU A 105 18.55 8.56 -4.90
CA LEU A 105 18.64 7.34 -4.08
C LEU A 105 20.06 6.77 -4.17
N GLU A 106 21.02 7.48 -3.54
CA GLU A 106 22.44 7.14 -3.56
C GLU A 106 22.70 5.77 -2.93
N VAL A 107 22.05 5.51 -1.79
CA VAL A 107 22.27 4.32 -0.97
C VAL A 107 21.46 3.13 -1.51
N PRO A 108 22.05 1.93 -1.73
CA PRO A 108 21.31 0.78 -2.27
C PRO A 108 20.04 0.41 -1.49
N GLN A 109 20.07 0.49 -0.16
CA GLN A 109 18.93 0.23 0.72
C GLN A 109 17.73 1.15 0.41
N SER A 110 18.00 2.36 -0.08
CA SER A 110 16.96 3.34 -0.42
C SER A 110 16.19 2.97 -1.69
N ARG A 111 16.69 2.01 -2.49
CA ARG A 111 16.06 1.54 -3.74
C ARG A 111 15.15 0.32 -3.53
N VAL A 112 15.12 -0.22 -2.31
CA VAL A 112 14.30 -1.38 -1.95
C VAL A 112 12.85 -0.95 -1.75
N CYS A 113 11.93 -1.56 -2.50
CA CYS A 113 10.52 -1.19 -2.52
C CYS A 113 9.56 -2.40 -2.47
N SER A 114 8.30 -2.10 -2.13
CA SER A 114 7.16 -2.97 -2.39
C SER A 114 6.49 -2.58 -3.70
N LEU A 115 6.08 -3.56 -4.51
CA LEU A 115 5.18 -3.37 -5.63
C LEU A 115 3.75 -3.67 -5.18
N ILE A 116 2.86 -2.68 -5.28
CA ILE A 116 1.47 -2.77 -4.85
C ILE A 116 0.58 -2.72 -6.09
N VAL A 117 -0.40 -3.61 -6.14
CA VAL A 117 -1.32 -3.76 -7.28
C VAL A 117 -2.75 -3.85 -6.81
N ASP A 118 -3.58 -2.99 -7.37
CA ASP A 118 -5.01 -2.95 -7.10
C ASP A 118 -5.79 -2.39 -8.30
N GLU A 119 -7.08 -2.65 -8.31
CA GLU A 119 -8.00 -2.32 -9.38
C GLU A 119 -9.11 -1.38 -8.88
N MET A 120 -9.31 -0.26 -9.58
CA MET A 120 -10.40 0.66 -9.32
C MET A 120 -11.45 0.58 -10.43
N ARG A 121 -12.73 0.58 -10.05
CA ARG A 121 -13.85 0.68 -11.01
C ARG A 121 -13.89 2.04 -11.70
N ILE A 122 -14.11 2.01 -13.02
CA ILE A 122 -14.32 3.19 -13.86
C ILE A 122 -15.62 3.06 -14.64
N LYS A 123 -16.17 4.19 -15.09
CA LYS A 123 -17.37 4.26 -15.92
C LYS A 123 -17.04 3.83 -17.36
N PRO A 124 -17.66 2.77 -17.89
CA PRO A 124 -17.52 2.39 -19.28
C PRO A 124 -18.06 3.50 -20.17
N LYS A 125 -17.18 4.13 -20.96
CA LYS A 125 -17.57 5.25 -21.82
C LYS A 125 -16.56 5.41 -22.95
N LEU A 126 -17.07 5.48 -24.17
CA LEU A 126 -16.28 5.83 -25.35
C LEU A 126 -16.26 7.36 -25.52
N GLN A 127 -15.08 7.92 -25.74
CA GLN A 127 -14.91 9.35 -25.97
C GLN A 127 -13.90 9.60 -27.08
N TYR A 128 -14.22 10.54 -27.98
CA TYR A 128 -13.27 11.01 -28.97
C TYR A 128 -12.29 12.01 -28.35
N ASN A 129 -10.99 11.71 -28.45
CA ASN A 129 -9.91 12.56 -28.00
C ASN A 129 -9.33 13.34 -29.18
N LYS A 130 -9.74 14.61 -29.31
CA LYS A 130 -9.28 15.52 -30.37
C LYS A 130 -7.76 15.69 -30.45
N GLN A 131 -7.04 15.57 -29.33
CA GLN A 131 -5.58 15.77 -29.33
C GLN A 131 -4.82 14.59 -29.94
N ARG A 132 -5.36 13.37 -29.81
CA ARG A 132 -4.78 12.14 -30.37
C ARG A 132 -5.48 11.67 -31.63
N ASP A 133 -6.52 12.39 -32.05
CA ASP A 133 -7.43 12.01 -33.13
C ASP A 133 -7.88 10.54 -33.05
N CYS A 134 -8.30 10.11 -31.86
CA CYS A 134 -8.68 8.72 -31.63
C CYS A 134 -9.81 8.55 -30.61
N PHE A 135 -10.49 7.41 -30.65
CA PHE A 135 -11.47 7.04 -29.64
C PHE A 135 -10.79 6.37 -28.44
N VAL A 136 -11.09 6.86 -27.24
CA VAL A 136 -10.57 6.39 -25.96
C VAL A 136 -11.73 5.83 -25.14
N GLY A 137 -11.55 4.68 -24.49
CA GLY A 137 -12.61 4.04 -23.70
C GLY A 137 -12.57 2.51 -23.72
N HIS A 138 -11.82 1.93 -24.63
CA HIS A 138 -11.66 0.48 -24.76
C HIS A 138 -10.67 -0.08 -23.73
N VAL A 139 -10.77 -1.39 -23.53
CA VAL A 139 -9.76 -2.19 -22.83
C VAL A 139 -8.42 -2.02 -23.51
N ASP A 140 -7.39 -1.82 -22.70
CA ASP A 140 -6.02 -1.72 -23.14
C ASP A 140 -5.10 -2.27 -22.04
N MET A 141 -4.66 -3.50 -22.27
CA MET A 141 -3.77 -4.27 -21.40
C MET A 141 -2.35 -4.39 -21.98
N GLY A 142 -1.98 -3.58 -22.99
CA GLY A 142 -0.67 -3.63 -23.64
C GLY A 142 -0.23 -5.06 -24.01
N VAL A 143 0.83 -5.55 -23.36
CA VAL A 143 1.42 -6.89 -23.59
C VAL A 143 0.48 -8.08 -23.34
N ALA A 144 -0.65 -7.87 -22.66
CA ALA A 144 -1.63 -8.91 -22.37
C ALA A 144 -2.89 -8.82 -23.26
N ASN A 145 -2.89 -7.94 -24.27
CA ASN A 145 -3.98 -7.88 -25.24
C ASN A 145 -4.01 -9.14 -26.11
N GLU A 146 -5.20 -9.71 -26.31
CA GLU A 146 -5.41 -10.82 -27.23
C GLU A 146 -5.53 -10.28 -28.66
N ALA A 147 -4.68 -10.78 -29.57
CA ALA A 147 -4.67 -10.33 -30.95
C ALA A 147 -6.01 -10.67 -31.64
N GLY A 148 -6.67 -9.67 -32.22
CA GLY A 148 -7.93 -9.84 -32.94
C GLY A 148 -9.20 -9.82 -32.08
N ALA A 149 -9.10 -9.50 -30.79
CA ALA A 149 -10.28 -9.32 -29.93
C ALA A 149 -11.10 -8.08 -30.31
N GLU A 150 -12.43 -8.18 -30.26
CA GLU A 150 -13.32 -7.04 -30.49
C GLU A 150 -13.11 -5.92 -29.45
N PRO A 151 -13.26 -4.64 -29.85
CA PRO A 151 -13.04 -3.52 -28.96
C PRO A 151 -14.14 -3.45 -27.90
N VAL A 152 -13.82 -3.86 -26.68
CA VAL A 152 -14.75 -3.81 -25.54
C VAL A 152 -14.46 -2.61 -24.65
N LEU A 153 -15.49 -1.94 -24.15
CA LEU A 153 -15.33 -0.83 -23.19
C LEU A 153 -14.77 -1.31 -21.85
N ALA A 154 -13.74 -0.62 -21.36
CA ALA A 154 -13.15 -0.90 -20.05
C ALA A 154 -14.11 -0.50 -18.92
N ASN A 155 -14.14 -1.29 -17.85
CA ASN A 155 -14.91 -0.99 -16.63
C ASN A 155 -14.03 -0.88 -15.38
N SER A 156 -12.72 -1.06 -15.55
CA SER A 156 -11.76 -1.03 -14.48
C SER A 156 -10.42 -0.44 -14.93
N LEU A 157 -9.70 0.13 -13.96
CA LEU A 157 -8.34 0.63 -14.07
C LEU A 157 -7.46 -0.17 -13.10
N LEU A 158 -6.58 -1.00 -13.64
CA LEU A 158 -5.57 -1.73 -12.89
C LEU A 158 -4.32 -0.85 -12.77
N CYS A 159 -3.85 -0.61 -11.55
CA CYS A 159 -2.67 0.20 -11.31
C CYS A 159 -1.58 -0.56 -10.56
N PHE A 160 -0.34 -0.18 -10.85
CA PHE A 160 0.86 -0.65 -10.19
C PHE A 160 1.57 0.56 -9.60
N ILE A 161 1.90 0.52 -8.31
CA ILE A 161 2.65 1.56 -7.62
C ILE A 161 3.82 0.93 -6.86
N ILE A 162 4.99 1.56 -6.92
CA ILE A 162 6.10 1.21 -6.03
C ILE A 162 6.09 2.10 -4.80
N ASN A 163 6.34 1.49 -3.65
CA ASN A 163 6.45 2.18 -2.36
C ASN A 163 7.79 1.85 -1.70
N GLY A 164 8.60 2.88 -1.44
CA GLY A 164 9.91 2.74 -0.79
C GLY A 164 9.78 2.19 0.62
N LEU A 165 10.61 1.19 0.97
CA LEU A 165 10.62 0.59 2.31
C LEU A 165 11.52 1.37 3.27
N SER A 166 12.70 1.77 2.81
CA SER A 166 13.63 2.59 3.61
C SER A 166 13.29 4.07 3.51
N THR A 167 13.31 4.63 2.31
CA THR A 167 12.98 6.03 2.04
C THR A 167 11.50 6.19 1.71
N ALA A 168 11.01 7.41 1.77
CA ALA A 168 9.62 7.72 1.52
C ALA A 168 9.45 8.20 0.07
N TYR A 169 9.02 7.29 -0.81
CA TYR A 169 8.56 7.62 -2.15
C TYR A 169 7.43 6.68 -2.57
N ARG A 170 6.53 7.20 -3.41
CA ARG A 170 5.35 6.50 -3.94
C ARG A 170 5.23 6.86 -5.41
N ILE A 171 5.49 5.93 -6.31
CA ILE A 171 5.58 6.22 -7.74
C ILE A 171 4.68 5.25 -8.50
N PRO A 172 3.65 5.73 -9.21
CA PRO A 172 2.89 4.88 -10.13
C PRO A 172 3.81 4.41 -11.27
N VAL A 173 3.86 3.10 -11.50
CA VAL A 173 4.78 2.50 -12.48
C VAL A 173 4.11 1.86 -13.68
N ALA A 174 2.81 1.53 -13.58
CA ALA A 174 2.05 1.10 -14.75
C ALA A 174 0.54 1.20 -14.49
N CYS A 175 -0.23 1.43 -15.55
CA CYS A 175 -1.69 1.52 -15.48
C CYS A 175 -2.32 0.88 -16.72
N PHE A 176 -3.28 -0.03 -16.54
CA PHE A 176 -3.95 -0.74 -17.62
C PHE A 176 -5.47 -0.62 -17.49
N PHE A 177 -6.17 -0.50 -18.62
CA PHE A 177 -7.62 -0.45 -18.64
C PHE A 177 -8.18 -1.82 -18.95
N THR A 178 -9.02 -2.36 -18.09
CA THR A 178 -9.38 -3.78 -18.11
C THR A 178 -10.89 -3.97 -18.06
N LYS A 179 -11.32 -5.18 -18.46
CA LYS A 179 -12.68 -5.68 -18.23
C LYS A 179 -12.63 -7.18 -17.94
N GLY A 180 -12.83 -7.56 -16.68
CA GLY A 180 -12.87 -8.97 -16.28
C GLY A 180 -11.52 -9.66 -16.45
N LEU A 181 -10.54 -9.28 -15.64
CA LEU A 181 -9.16 -9.71 -15.80
C LEU A 181 -8.93 -11.15 -15.30
N ASN A 182 -8.28 -11.96 -16.14
CA ASN A 182 -7.95 -13.36 -15.83
C ASN A 182 -6.64 -13.48 -15.04
N GLY A 183 -6.50 -14.52 -14.21
CA GLY A 183 -5.28 -14.74 -13.42
C GLY A 183 -3.99 -14.84 -14.26
N LYS A 184 -4.08 -15.45 -15.46
CA LYS A 184 -2.98 -15.50 -16.43
C LYS A 184 -2.58 -14.10 -16.91
N GLN A 185 -3.55 -13.28 -17.32
CA GLN A 185 -3.30 -11.90 -17.75
C GLN A 185 -2.66 -11.07 -16.63
N LEU A 186 -3.16 -11.20 -15.39
CA LEU A 186 -2.58 -10.52 -14.23
C LEU A 186 -1.11 -10.88 -14.01
N SER A 187 -0.79 -12.17 -14.12
CA SER A 187 0.58 -12.66 -13.95
C SER A 187 1.52 -12.13 -15.05
N THR A 188 1.04 -12.04 -16.29
CA THR A 188 1.81 -11.49 -17.43
C THR A 188 2.09 -10.01 -17.22
N LEU A 189 1.07 -9.23 -16.88
CA LEU A 189 1.21 -7.79 -16.61
C LEU A 189 2.14 -7.53 -15.43
N THR A 190 1.94 -8.28 -14.34
CA THR A 190 2.77 -8.15 -13.13
C THR A 190 4.22 -8.42 -13.47
N ARG A 191 4.54 -9.55 -14.10
CA ARG A 191 5.91 -9.88 -14.49
C ARG A 191 6.54 -8.83 -15.40
N HIS A 192 5.78 -8.32 -16.37
CA HIS A 192 6.26 -7.27 -17.27
C HIS A 192 6.64 -5.99 -16.50
N VAL A 193 5.77 -5.53 -15.59
CA VAL A 193 6.02 -4.33 -14.78
C VAL A 193 7.20 -4.55 -13.84
N MET A 194 7.32 -5.74 -13.25
CA MET A 194 8.44 -6.07 -12.36
C MET A 194 9.79 -5.97 -13.06
N ASN A 195 9.91 -6.62 -14.21
CA ASN A 195 11.12 -6.56 -15.01
C ASN A 195 11.48 -5.11 -15.36
N LYS A 196 10.50 -4.28 -15.74
CA LYS A 196 10.72 -2.87 -16.09
C LYS A 196 11.18 -2.02 -14.92
N VAL A 197 10.67 -2.27 -13.73
CA VAL A 197 11.06 -1.57 -12.49
C VAL A 197 12.47 -1.99 -12.05
N GLU A 198 12.80 -3.28 -12.16
CA GLU A 198 14.15 -3.80 -11.86
C GLU A 198 15.19 -3.31 -12.88
N GLU A 199 14.85 -3.31 -14.18
CA GLU A 199 15.65 -2.69 -15.25
C GLU A 199 15.89 -1.19 -14.99
N ALA A 200 14.97 -0.51 -14.30
CA ALA A 200 15.10 0.88 -13.91
C ALA A 200 15.97 1.09 -12.66
N GLY A 201 16.51 0.03 -12.04
CA GLY A 201 17.46 0.11 -10.93
C GLY A 201 16.84 0.00 -9.52
N PHE A 202 15.55 -0.34 -9.41
CA PHE A 202 14.88 -0.57 -8.13
C PHE A 202 14.86 -2.05 -7.76
N THR A 203 14.90 -2.36 -6.47
CA THR A 203 14.82 -3.75 -5.99
C THR A 203 13.44 -4.02 -5.41
N ILE A 204 12.68 -4.92 -6.03
CA ILE A 204 11.35 -5.29 -5.53
C ILE A 204 11.50 -6.43 -4.53
N LEU A 205 11.24 -6.15 -3.26
CA LEU A 205 11.29 -7.18 -2.21
C LEU A 205 9.94 -7.90 -2.04
N ARG A 206 8.85 -7.14 -2.16
CA ARG A 206 7.52 -7.58 -1.73
C ARG A 206 6.45 -7.17 -2.73
N PHE A 207 5.45 -8.03 -2.87
CA PHE A 207 4.28 -7.82 -3.70
C PHE A 207 3.00 -7.78 -2.87
N VAL A 208 2.17 -6.76 -3.05
CA VAL A 208 0.90 -6.57 -2.33
C VAL A 208 -0.25 -6.59 -3.31
N SER A 209 -1.23 -7.46 -3.06
CA SER A 209 -2.47 -7.47 -3.85
C SER A 209 -3.63 -8.00 -3.02
N ASP A 210 -4.82 -7.46 -3.31
CA ASP A 210 -6.10 -7.97 -2.79
C ASP A 210 -6.62 -9.16 -3.61
N ASN A 211 -6.08 -9.39 -4.80
CA ASN A 211 -6.60 -10.39 -5.72
C ASN A 211 -5.97 -11.75 -5.44
N HIS A 212 -6.79 -12.71 -5.01
CA HIS A 212 -6.38 -14.04 -4.58
C HIS A 212 -5.88 -14.94 -5.73
N LYS A 213 -5.79 -14.39 -6.95
CA LYS A 213 -5.51 -15.10 -8.22
C LYS A 213 -4.15 -14.75 -8.83
N VAL A 214 -3.30 -13.97 -8.14
CA VAL A 214 -1.99 -13.56 -8.68
C VAL A 214 -0.91 -14.60 -8.35
N ASN A 215 -0.34 -15.22 -9.37
CA ASN A 215 0.82 -16.11 -9.24
C ASN A 215 2.12 -15.31 -9.48
N ALA A 216 2.69 -14.65 -8.45
CA ALA A 216 3.91 -13.84 -8.59
C ALA A 216 5.00 -14.24 -7.56
N PRO A 217 6.26 -14.52 -7.94
CA PRO A 217 7.27 -15.24 -7.13
C PRO A 217 7.93 -14.49 -5.93
N PHE A 218 7.26 -13.51 -5.32
CA PHE A 218 7.85 -12.59 -4.31
C PHE A 218 7.42 -12.92 -2.87
N LEU A 219 7.64 -12.04 -1.89
CA LEU A 219 6.93 -12.16 -0.60
C LEU A 219 5.51 -11.61 -0.78
N LEU A 220 4.55 -12.46 -1.16
CA LEU A 220 3.13 -12.12 -1.16
C LEU A 220 2.68 -11.84 0.27
N SER A 221 1.87 -10.81 0.38
CA SER A 221 1.09 -10.55 1.56
C SER A 221 -0.23 -9.96 1.11
N PHE A 222 -1.29 -10.37 1.78
CA PHE A 222 -2.56 -9.67 1.67
C PHE A 222 -2.46 -8.36 2.44
N ASP A 223 -3.32 -7.41 2.09
CA ASP A 223 -3.45 -6.23 2.90
C ASP A 223 -4.08 -6.57 4.26
N PHE A 224 -3.37 -6.21 5.33
CA PHE A 224 -3.77 -6.58 6.69
C PHE A 224 -5.04 -5.83 7.13
N CYS A 225 -5.33 -4.66 6.57
CA CYS A 225 -6.58 -3.94 6.82
C CYS A 225 -7.77 -4.71 6.22
N HIS A 226 -7.63 -5.26 5.01
CA HIS A 226 -8.62 -6.16 4.40
C HIS A 226 -8.83 -7.45 5.20
N VAL A 227 -7.75 -8.09 5.66
CA VAL A 227 -7.83 -9.27 6.54
C VAL A 227 -8.59 -8.93 7.83
N LEU A 228 -8.29 -7.80 8.48
CA LEU A 228 -9.00 -7.37 9.70
C LEU A 228 -10.49 -7.12 9.44
N LYS A 229 -10.85 -6.45 8.33
CA LYS A 229 -12.25 -6.22 7.93
C LYS A 229 -13.01 -7.54 7.77
N ASN A 230 -12.37 -8.57 7.21
CA ASN A 230 -12.95 -9.90 7.05
C ASN A 230 -13.11 -10.60 8.42
N ILE A 231 -12.08 -10.58 9.27
CA ILE A 231 -12.14 -11.14 10.63
C ILE A 231 -13.26 -10.48 11.44
N ARG A 232 -13.35 -9.14 11.45
CA ARG A 232 -14.44 -8.40 12.11
C ARG A 232 -15.81 -8.86 11.59
N SER A 233 -15.97 -8.94 10.27
CA SER A 233 -17.25 -9.31 9.67
C SER A 233 -17.68 -10.74 10.03
N GLN A 234 -16.73 -11.67 10.11
CA GLN A 234 -16.99 -13.05 10.53
C GLN A 234 -17.24 -13.15 12.03
N PHE A 235 -16.48 -12.44 12.87
CA PHE A 235 -16.70 -12.36 14.31
C PHE A 235 -18.10 -11.83 14.67
N LEU A 236 -18.61 -10.85 13.92
CA LEU A 236 -19.96 -10.30 14.16
C LEU A 236 -21.10 -11.22 13.71
N ALA A 237 -20.82 -12.11 12.75
CA ALA A 237 -21.81 -12.96 12.10
C ALA A 237 -21.80 -14.43 12.57
N ARG A 238 -20.70 -14.89 13.16
CA ARG A 238 -20.45 -16.29 13.54
C ARG A 238 -20.10 -16.40 15.01
N GLU A 239 -20.24 -17.61 15.53
CA GLU A 239 -19.82 -18.00 16.87
C GLU A 239 -18.59 -18.89 16.74
N LEU A 240 -17.41 -18.40 17.14
CA LEU A 240 -16.15 -19.11 16.92
C LEU A 240 -15.78 -19.99 18.11
N GLY A 241 -15.04 -21.08 17.86
CA GLY A 241 -14.55 -22.01 18.89
C GLY A 241 -15.45 -23.21 19.14
N LYS A 242 -15.21 -23.95 20.23
CA LYS A 242 -15.77 -25.31 20.43
C LYS A 242 -17.28 -25.35 20.62
N LYS A 243 -17.82 -24.36 21.31
CA LYS A 243 -19.25 -24.21 21.60
C LYS A 243 -19.76 -22.81 21.24
N GLY A 244 -19.07 -22.10 20.35
CA GLY A 244 -19.37 -20.68 20.10
C GLY A 244 -18.97 -19.77 21.27
N GLU A 245 -17.86 -20.09 21.93
CA GLU A 245 -17.39 -19.36 23.12
C GLU A 245 -16.79 -17.98 22.77
N VAL A 246 -16.28 -17.83 21.55
CA VAL A 246 -15.84 -16.55 20.99
C VAL A 246 -17.02 -15.93 20.25
N SER A 247 -17.81 -15.17 21.00
CA SER A 247 -19.05 -14.57 20.54
C SER A 247 -18.98 -13.05 20.48
N SER A 248 -19.51 -12.47 19.41
CA SER A 248 -19.74 -11.01 19.36
C SER A 248 -20.89 -10.55 20.24
N THR A 249 -21.75 -11.47 20.75
CA THR A 249 -22.91 -11.12 21.57
C THR A 249 -22.55 -10.28 22.80
N TYR A 250 -21.37 -10.50 23.40
CA TYR A 250 -20.88 -9.70 24.52
C TYR A 250 -20.66 -8.23 24.14
N VAL A 251 -20.12 -7.97 22.95
CA VAL A 251 -19.95 -6.60 22.42
C VAL A 251 -21.33 -5.98 22.12
N LYS A 252 -22.28 -6.76 21.61
CA LYS A 252 -23.66 -6.29 21.36
C LYS A 252 -24.34 -5.89 22.68
N LYS A 253 -24.22 -6.72 23.72
CA LYS A 253 -24.75 -6.44 25.06
C LYS A 253 -24.08 -5.23 25.71
N LEU A 254 -22.76 -5.09 25.58
CA LEU A 254 -22.05 -3.89 26.06
C LEU A 254 -22.60 -2.63 25.38
N TYR A 255 -22.81 -2.66 24.06
CA TYR A 255 -23.41 -1.56 23.31
C TYR A 255 -24.82 -1.22 23.79
N ASP A 256 -25.66 -2.22 24.05
CA ASP A 256 -27.02 -1.99 24.55
C ASP A 256 -27.04 -1.46 25.99
N LEU A 257 -26.14 -1.93 26.86
CA LEU A 257 -25.99 -1.44 28.24
C LEU A 257 -25.61 0.04 28.25
N GLN A 258 -24.60 0.43 27.47
CA GLN A 258 -24.10 1.80 27.50
C GLN A 258 -25.06 2.83 26.87
N LYS A 259 -26.06 2.41 26.08
CA LYS A 259 -27.10 3.33 25.55
C LYS A 259 -27.87 4.05 26.65
N GLY A 260 -28.05 3.38 27.80
CA GLY A 260 -28.77 3.94 28.94
C GLY A 260 -27.92 4.81 29.86
N TRP A 261 -26.61 4.93 29.62
CA TRP A 261 -25.68 5.57 30.54
C TRP A 261 -25.35 6.99 30.09
N ILE A 262 -25.28 7.92 31.05
CA ILE A 262 -24.85 9.31 30.81
C ILE A 262 -23.37 9.35 30.40
N VAL A 263 -22.56 8.51 31.04
CA VAL A 263 -21.13 8.33 30.74
C VAL A 263 -20.93 6.92 30.21
N THR A 264 -20.58 6.80 28.93
CA THR A 264 -20.34 5.50 28.31
C THR A 264 -18.93 5.00 28.61
N PRO A 265 -18.76 3.70 28.91
CA PRO A 265 -17.44 3.12 29.20
C PRO A 265 -16.56 3.10 27.94
N VAL A 266 -17.19 2.96 26.77
CA VAL A 266 -16.50 2.97 25.47
C VAL A 266 -17.14 4.00 24.55
N ARG A 267 -16.52 5.18 24.47
CA ARG A 267 -17.05 6.32 23.70
C ARG A 267 -17.12 6.06 22.19
N SER A 268 -16.18 5.30 21.65
CA SER A 268 -16.11 4.98 20.22
C SER A 268 -17.18 3.96 19.79
N LEU A 269 -17.72 3.13 20.70
CA LEU A 269 -18.59 2.01 20.37
C LEU A 269 -20.01 2.44 19.97
N THR A 270 -20.19 2.75 18.69
CA THR A 270 -21.49 3.06 18.07
C THR A 270 -22.16 1.84 17.41
N ARG A 271 -23.43 2.00 16.96
CA ARG A 271 -24.18 1.03 16.13
C ARG A 271 -23.35 0.49 14.96
N LYS A 272 -22.53 1.34 14.33
CA LYS A 272 -21.75 0.99 13.13
C LYS A 272 -20.71 -0.09 13.40
N HIS A 273 -20.25 -0.23 14.65
CA HIS A 273 -19.31 -1.26 15.06
C HIS A 273 -19.96 -2.63 15.17
N VAL A 274 -21.19 -2.65 15.69
CA VAL A 274 -21.89 -3.89 16.07
C VAL A 274 -22.78 -4.41 14.95
N TYR A 275 -23.41 -3.49 14.21
CA TYR A 275 -24.35 -3.78 13.14
C TYR A 275 -23.99 -3.00 11.86
N PRO A 276 -22.79 -3.17 11.29
CA PRO A 276 -22.37 -2.42 10.10
C PRO A 276 -23.23 -2.75 8.87
N ASN A 277 -23.65 -1.72 8.12
CA ASN A 277 -24.17 -1.92 6.76
C ASN A 277 -23.02 -2.22 5.76
N ASN A 278 -23.34 -2.51 4.49
CA ASN A 278 -22.33 -2.91 3.50
C ASN A 278 -21.25 -1.85 3.24
N ILE A 279 -21.58 -0.55 3.34
CA ILE A 279 -20.62 0.54 3.18
C ILE A 279 -19.75 0.66 4.44
N GLU A 280 -20.39 0.60 5.62
CA GLU A 280 -19.71 0.66 6.93
C GLU A 280 -18.73 -0.51 7.12
N LYS A 281 -19.02 -1.69 6.56
CA LYS A 281 -18.09 -2.82 6.56
C LYS A 281 -16.74 -2.49 5.92
N MET A 282 -16.68 -1.56 4.96
CA MET A 282 -15.43 -1.19 4.32
C MET A 282 -14.55 -0.27 5.18
N ASN A 283 -15.08 0.29 6.27
CA ASN A 283 -14.35 1.20 7.14
C ASN A 283 -13.39 0.43 8.08
N VAL A 284 -12.09 0.58 7.85
CA VAL A 284 -11.02 -0.06 8.64
C VAL A 284 -11.02 0.43 10.09
N LYS A 285 -11.21 1.74 10.34
CA LYS A 285 -11.21 2.31 11.69
C LYS A 285 -12.24 1.62 12.59
N THR A 286 -13.46 1.44 12.09
CA THR A 286 -14.50 0.72 12.85
C THR A 286 -14.15 -0.75 13.11
N ALA A 287 -13.35 -1.39 12.25
CA ALA A 287 -12.87 -2.74 12.49
C ALA A 287 -11.82 -2.81 13.59
N VAL A 288 -10.88 -1.85 13.60
CA VAL A 288 -9.86 -1.74 14.65
C VAL A 288 -10.53 -1.44 16.00
N GLU A 289 -11.46 -0.48 16.04
CA GLU A 289 -12.12 -0.03 17.26
C GLU A 289 -12.95 -1.14 17.94
N VAL A 290 -13.53 -2.09 17.18
CA VAL A 290 -14.23 -3.25 17.75
C VAL A 290 -13.30 -4.08 18.64
N PHE A 291 -12.05 -4.27 18.24
CA PHE A 291 -11.07 -5.09 18.96
C PHE A 291 -10.22 -4.28 19.95
N SER A 292 -10.50 -2.98 20.13
CA SER A 292 -9.65 -2.07 20.88
C SER A 292 -9.49 -2.42 22.37
N PRO A 293 -8.39 -1.96 23.01
CA PRO A 293 -8.18 -2.08 24.44
C PRO A 293 -9.36 -1.55 25.25
N ASP A 294 -9.98 -0.44 24.85
CA ASP A 294 -11.14 0.13 25.55
C ASP A 294 -12.33 -0.84 25.60
N VAL A 295 -12.65 -1.50 24.47
CA VAL A 295 -13.72 -2.50 24.44
C VAL A 295 -13.36 -3.72 25.27
N THR A 296 -12.13 -4.22 25.13
CA THR A 296 -11.70 -5.41 25.89
C THR A 296 -11.64 -5.15 27.39
N ALA A 297 -11.16 -3.99 27.84
CA ALA A 297 -11.13 -3.60 29.24
C ALA A 297 -12.53 -3.45 29.83
N ALA A 298 -13.48 -2.86 29.08
CA ALA A 298 -14.87 -2.77 29.51
C ALA A 298 -15.51 -4.17 29.66
N LEU A 299 -15.23 -5.10 28.73
CA LEU A 299 -15.72 -6.48 28.81
C LEU A 299 -15.07 -7.25 29.97
N GLU A 300 -13.79 -7.02 30.26
CA GLU A 300 -13.10 -7.60 31.42
C GLU A 300 -13.74 -7.15 32.73
N PHE A 301 -13.97 -5.85 32.88
CA PHE A 301 -14.68 -5.32 34.05
C PHE A 301 -16.08 -5.95 34.20
N LEU A 302 -16.84 -6.04 33.11
CA LEU A 302 -18.17 -6.67 33.14
C LEU A 302 -18.12 -8.16 33.46
N LYS A 303 -17.08 -8.88 33.02
CA LYS A 303 -16.86 -10.29 33.37
C LYS A 303 -16.57 -10.43 34.86
N ASP A 304 -15.71 -9.60 35.42
CA ASP A 304 -15.32 -9.66 36.83
C ASP A 304 -16.48 -9.29 37.77
N GLN A 305 -17.43 -8.47 37.29
CA GLN A 305 -18.65 -8.08 38.02
C GLN A 305 -19.87 -8.97 37.71
N ALA A 306 -19.70 -10.07 36.97
CA ALA A 306 -20.79 -10.94 36.54
C ALA A 306 -21.53 -11.57 37.73
N GLY A 307 -22.85 -11.33 37.80
CA GLY A 307 -23.70 -11.83 38.89
C GLY A 307 -23.79 -10.89 40.10
N HIS A 308 -23.02 -9.80 40.12
CA HIS A 308 -23.16 -8.71 41.08
C HIS A 308 -23.80 -7.49 40.41
N GLY A 309 -22.99 -6.69 39.71
CA GLY A 309 -23.40 -5.46 39.04
C GLY A 309 -23.62 -5.60 37.53
N SER A 310 -23.25 -6.75 36.94
CA SER A 310 -23.43 -7.02 35.52
C SER A 310 -24.19 -8.33 35.26
N HIS A 311 -24.73 -8.47 34.05
CA HIS A 311 -25.51 -9.64 33.66
C HIS A 311 -24.67 -10.93 33.75
N PRO A 312 -25.15 -12.02 34.37
CA PRO A 312 -24.38 -13.25 34.60
C PRO A 312 -23.71 -13.86 33.36
N SER A 313 -24.29 -13.62 32.17
CA SER A 313 -23.71 -14.09 30.91
C SER A 313 -22.28 -13.60 30.67
N PHE A 314 -21.87 -12.46 31.21
CA PHE A 314 -20.51 -11.94 31.00
C PHE A 314 -19.42 -12.80 31.66
N ALA A 315 -19.76 -13.67 32.61
CA ALA A 315 -18.80 -14.61 33.21
C ALA A 315 -18.08 -15.48 32.16
N PHE A 316 -18.76 -15.75 31.04
CA PHE A 316 -18.24 -16.56 29.93
C PHE A 316 -17.59 -15.75 28.81
N ALA A 317 -17.38 -14.43 28.98
CA ALA A 317 -16.81 -13.57 27.95
C ALA A 317 -15.29 -13.75 27.74
N GLY A 318 -14.61 -14.52 28.62
CA GLY A 318 -13.15 -14.70 28.62
C GLY A 318 -12.55 -15.09 27.26
N PRO A 319 -13.05 -16.14 26.57
CA PRO A 319 -12.53 -16.52 25.26
C PRO A 319 -12.69 -15.44 24.19
N ALA A 320 -13.83 -14.72 24.18
CA ALA A 320 -14.06 -13.61 23.27
C ALA A 320 -13.05 -12.46 23.53
N ILE A 321 -12.83 -12.10 24.79
CA ILE A 321 -11.84 -11.06 25.18
C ILE A 321 -10.44 -11.46 24.72
N ALA A 322 -10.03 -12.71 24.95
CA ALA A 322 -8.72 -13.20 24.53
C ALA A 322 -8.54 -13.16 23.01
N PHE A 323 -9.58 -13.55 22.25
CA PHE A 323 -9.58 -13.44 20.80
C PHE A 323 -9.42 -11.98 20.34
N MET A 324 -10.21 -11.07 20.92
CA MET A 324 -10.14 -9.64 20.58
C MET A 324 -8.76 -9.04 20.85
N LYS A 325 -8.15 -9.36 22.01
CA LYS A 325 -6.79 -8.92 22.35
C LYS A 325 -5.74 -9.46 21.37
N ASN A 326 -5.80 -10.74 21.01
CA ASN A 326 -4.87 -11.34 20.05
C ASN A 326 -5.00 -10.73 18.65
N ILE A 327 -6.22 -10.47 18.16
CA ILE A 327 -6.45 -9.83 16.86
C ILE A 327 -5.99 -8.36 16.87
N PHE A 328 -6.25 -7.62 17.95
CA PHE A 328 -5.79 -6.23 18.07
C PHE A 328 -4.25 -6.14 18.12
N ARG A 329 -3.62 -7.02 18.89
CA ARG A 329 -2.16 -7.15 18.93
C ARG A 329 -1.61 -7.46 17.54
N TRP A 330 -2.17 -8.47 16.86
CA TRP A 330 -1.80 -8.83 15.49
C TRP A 330 -1.86 -7.63 14.55
N PHE A 331 -2.97 -6.87 14.54
CA PHE A 331 -3.11 -5.68 13.70
C PHE A 331 -2.04 -4.63 14.03
N THR A 332 -1.80 -4.36 15.30
CA THR A 332 -0.82 -3.35 15.74
C THR A 332 0.60 -3.67 15.29
N LEU A 333 0.99 -4.94 15.31
CA LEU A 333 2.30 -5.40 14.84
C LEU A 333 2.49 -5.19 13.32
N HIS A 334 1.41 -5.18 12.54
CA HIS A 334 1.43 -4.90 11.10
C HIS A 334 1.25 -3.41 10.76
N ASP A 335 0.72 -2.62 11.69
CA ASP A 335 0.32 -1.22 11.47
C ASP A 335 1.23 -0.20 12.18
N THR A 336 2.50 -0.54 12.38
CA THR A 336 3.50 0.39 12.95
C THR A 336 3.96 1.39 11.90
N SER A 337 3.89 2.69 12.21
CA SER A 337 4.00 3.79 11.23
C SER A 337 5.09 4.81 11.49
N SER A 338 5.60 4.90 12.72
CA SER A 338 6.66 5.82 13.08
C SER A 338 7.47 5.27 14.26
N LYS A 339 8.65 5.85 14.48
CA LYS A 339 9.50 5.46 15.61
C LYS A 339 8.89 5.82 16.97
N VAL A 340 8.01 6.83 16.99
CA VAL A 340 7.40 7.40 18.20
C VAL A 340 5.97 6.93 18.47
N GLN A 341 5.37 6.14 17.58
CA GLN A 341 3.97 5.70 17.70
C GLN A 341 3.69 5.03 19.05
N HIS A 342 4.56 4.11 19.48
CA HIS A 342 4.44 3.41 20.77
C HIS A 342 4.46 4.36 21.98
N ILE A 343 5.18 5.49 21.89
CA ILE A 343 5.24 6.51 22.94
C ILE A 343 3.93 7.29 22.96
N GLN A 344 3.47 7.75 21.80
CA GLN A 344 2.25 8.54 21.65
C GLN A 344 1.00 7.75 22.06
N GLN A 345 0.93 6.47 21.67
CA GLN A 345 -0.19 5.58 21.97
C GLN A 345 -0.03 4.88 23.34
N ARG A 346 1.14 5.00 23.99
CA ARG A 346 1.50 4.25 25.21
C ARG A 346 1.29 2.74 25.06
N PHE A 347 1.63 2.22 23.89
CA PHE A 347 1.42 0.82 23.52
C PHE A 347 2.71 0.20 22.98
N PRO A 348 3.44 -0.59 23.79
CA PRO A 348 4.78 -1.09 23.45
C PRO A 348 4.85 -1.89 22.14
N ASP A 349 3.82 -2.69 21.85
CA ASP A 349 3.78 -3.51 20.63
C ASP A 349 3.76 -2.66 19.34
N ALA A 350 3.39 -1.37 19.41
CA ALA A 350 3.40 -0.45 18.26
C ALA A 350 4.78 0.15 17.94
N ARG A 351 5.85 -0.37 18.56
CA ARG A 351 7.23 0.10 18.34
C ARG A 351 7.73 -0.36 16.97
N HIS A 352 8.60 0.40 16.32
CA HIS A 352 9.30 -0.08 15.12
C HIS A 352 10.15 -1.33 15.45
N TYR A 353 10.47 -2.13 14.44
CA TYR A 353 11.39 -3.26 14.60
C TYR A 353 12.81 -2.82 14.28
N ASP A 354 13.75 -3.04 15.17
CA ASP A 354 15.17 -2.70 15.01
C ASP A 354 16.11 -3.85 15.40
N SER A 355 15.57 -4.97 15.88
CA SER A 355 16.30 -6.19 16.18
C SER A 355 15.66 -7.41 15.49
N PRO A 356 16.44 -8.30 14.88
CA PRO A 356 15.93 -9.56 14.35
C PRO A 356 15.46 -10.52 15.45
N GLU A 357 15.95 -10.38 16.68
CA GLU A 357 15.59 -11.20 17.84
C GLU A 357 14.41 -10.62 18.64
N ASP A 358 13.66 -9.66 18.06
CA ASP A 358 12.50 -9.07 18.72
C ASP A 358 11.42 -10.14 19.04
N ASP A 359 11.03 -10.26 20.31
CA ASP A 359 10.03 -11.21 20.81
C ASP A 359 8.69 -11.11 20.06
N ARG A 360 8.36 -9.94 19.51
CA ARG A 360 7.13 -9.74 18.73
C ARG A 360 7.18 -10.49 17.40
N LEU A 361 8.36 -10.67 16.81
CA LEU A 361 8.55 -11.50 15.62
C LEU A 361 8.36 -12.97 15.95
N GLU A 362 8.79 -13.41 17.13
CA GLU A 362 8.54 -14.78 17.60
C GLU A 362 7.05 -15.01 17.88
N TRP A 363 6.39 -14.03 18.49
CA TRP A 363 4.94 -14.07 18.69
C TRP A 363 4.18 -14.22 17.37
N LEU A 364 4.56 -13.49 16.32
CA LEU A 364 4.00 -13.64 14.97
C LEU A 364 4.32 -15.02 14.36
N ASN A 365 5.51 -15.55 14.56
CA ASN A 365 5.95 -16.81 13.94
C ASN A 365 5.45 -18.07 14.65
N VAL A 366 5.12 -18.00 15.94
CA VAL A 366 4.84 -19.17 16.76
C VAL A 366 3.57 -18.98 17.59
N THR A 367 3.55 -18.04 18.53
CA THR A 367 2.47 -17.92 19.51
C THR A 367 1.11 -17.67 18.85
N PHE A 368 1.03 -16.70 17.93
CA PHE A 368 -0.22 -16.35 17.27
C PHE A 368 -0.73 -17.45 16.33
N PRO A 369 0.09 -18.03 15.43
CA PRO A 369 -0.34 -19.18 14.64
C PRO A 369 -0.78 -20.38 15.47
N MET A 370 -0.08 -20.70 16.56
CA MET A 370 -0.47 -21.80 17.46
C MET A 370 -1.85 -21.55 18.08
N TYR A 371 -2.11 -20.32 18.54
CA TYR A 371 -3.41 -19.92 19.07
C TYR A 371 -4.54 -20.06 18.03
N ILE A 372 -4.31 -19.59 16.80
CA ILE A 372 -5.33 -19.69 15.73
C ILE A 372 -5.54 -21.15 15.31
N GLU A 373 -4.50 -21.97 15.23
CA GLU A 373 -4.60 -23.41 14.93
C GLU A 373 -5.33 -24.18 16.04
N GLU A 374 -5.10 -23.84 17.31
CA GLU A 374 -5.86 -24.40 18.43
C GLU A 374 -7.35 -24.03 18.33
N LEU A 375 -7.66 -22.76 18.06
CA LEU A 375 -9.04 -22.31 17.85
C LEU A 375 -9.71 -23.06 16.70
N LYS A 376 -8.98 -23.34 15.61
CA LYS A 376 -9.44 -24.13 14.46
C LYS A 376 -9.69 -25.59 14.82
N LYS A 377 -8.76 -26.24 15.54
CA LYS A 377 -8.90 -27.65 15.98
C LYS A 377 -10.07 -27.84 16.92
N ASN A 378 -10.33 -26.84 17.76
CA ASN A 378 -11.42 -26.87 18.73
C ASN A 378 -12.78 -26.60 18.10
N ALA A 379 -12.86 -26.02 16.89
CA ALA A 379 -14.13 -25.73 16.23
C ALA A 379 -14.91 -27.02 15.91
N ALA A 380 -16.16 -27.11 16.37
CA ALA A 380 -17.01 -28.28 16.17
C ALA A 380 -17.51 -28.43 14.71
N SER A 381 -17.54 -27.33 13.96
CA SER A 381 -17.97 -27.29 12.56
C SER A 381 -17.14 -26.27 11.75
N PRO A 382 -17.14 -26.35 10.42
CA PRO A 382 -16.48 -25.34 9.57
C PRO A 382 -17.01 -23.91 9.77
N GLU A 383 -18.26 -23.76 10.24
CA GLU A 383 -18.87 -22.46 10.56
C GLU A 383 -18.42 -21.92 11.92
N GLY A 384 -17.95 -22.79 12.81
CA GLY A 384 -17.36 -22.44 14.11
C GLY A 384 -15.95 -21.85 14.03
N PHE A 385 -15.47 -21.54 12.82
CA PHE A 385 -14.16 -20.95 12.59
C PHE A 385 -14.19 -19.92 11.43
N LEU A 386 -13.05 -19.26 11.23
CA LEU A 386 -12.83 -18.37 10.10
C LEU A 386 -12.92 -19.15 8.78
N THR A 387 -13.38 -18.49 7.70
CA THR A 387 -13.36 -19.09 6.36
C THR A 387 -11.93 -19.46 5.96
N LYS A 388 -11.80 -20.47 5.09
CA LYS A 388 -10.51 -20.95 4.60
C LYS A 388 -9.66 -19.82 4.04
N GLU A 389 -10.26 -18.93 3.26
CA GLU A 389 -9.58 -17.80 2.62
C GLU A 389 -9.07 -16.79 3.65
N THR A 390 -9.88 -16.46 4.65
CA THR A 390 -9.48 -15.49 5.69
C THR A 390 -8.41 -16.07 6.61
N TYR A 391 -8.52 -17.36 6.93
CA TYR A 391 -7.53 -18.09 7.70
C TYR A 391 -6.17 -18.15 7.00
N GLU A 392 -6.15 -18.53 5.72
CA GLU A 392 -4.92 -18.62 4.94
C GLU A 392 -4.31 -17.24 4.71
N ALA A 393 -5.12 -16.22 4.41
CA ALA A 393 -4.64 -14.85 4.27
C ALA A 393 -4.04 -14.29 5.57
N LEU A 394 -4.65 -14.60 6.72
CA LEU A 394 -4.18 -14.21 8.04
C LEU A 394 -2.80 -14.81 8.32
N LEU A 395 -2.65 -16.13 8.20
CA LEU A 395 -1.37 -16.79 8.48
C LEU A 395 -0.27 -16.41 7.48
N LEU A 396 -0.60 -16.34 6.19
CA LEU A 396 0.37 -15.95 5.16
C LEU A 396 0.92 -14.55 5.43
N THR A 397 0.03 -13.59 5.72
CA THR A 397 0.42 -12.20 6.03
C THR A 397 1.29 -12.14 7.29
N THR A 398 0.96 -12.95 8.30
CA THR A 398 1.72 -13.04 9.56
C THR A 398 3.15 -13.52 9.31
N TYR A 399 3.33 -14.66 8.64
CA TYR A 399 4.65 -15.22 8.35
C TYR A 399 5.45 -14.35 7.38
N SER A 400 4.79 -13.82 6.35
CA SER A 400 5.40 -12.92 5.35
C SER A 400 5.95 -11.66 6.00
N THR A 401 5.21 -11.05 6.93
CA THR A 401 5.66 -9.87 7.68
C THR A 401 6.88 -10.19 8.53
N ALA A 402 6.85 -11.27 9.31
CA ALA A 402 7.97 -11.62 10.19
C ALA A 402 9.24 -11.96 9.38
N ALA A 403 9.11 -12.71 8.29
CA ALA A 403 10.23 -13.02 7.39
C ALA A 403 10.79 -11.76 6.70
N CYS A 404 9.90 -10.87 6.22
CA CYS A 404 10.30 -9.62 5.58
C CYS A 404 11.07 -8.69 6.54
N VAL A 405 10.59 -8.55 7.78
CA VAL A 405 11.30 -7.75 8.80
C VAL A 405 12.69 -8.32 9.06
N ARG A 406 12.82 -9.63 9.28
CA ARG A 406 14.14 -10.27 9.51
C ARG A 406 15.08 -10.07 8.32
N TYR A 407 14.59 -10.27 7.10
CA TYR A 407 15.39 -10.07 5.89
C TYR A 407 15.86 -8.62 5.73
N LEU A 408 14.99 -7.65 6.00
CA LEU A 408 15.33 -6.23 5.91
C LEU A 408 16.40 -5.84 6.94
N LEU A 409 16.29 -6.33 8.17
CA LEU A 409 17.25 -6.04 9.24
C LEU A 409 18.60 -6.76 9.03
N VAL A 410 18.58 -8.05 8.67
CA VAL A 410 19.79 -8.88 8.58
C VAL A 410 20.49 -8.74 7.23
N THR A 411 19.75 -8.96 6.13
CA THR A 411 20.33 -9.03 4.78
C THR A 411 20.47 -7.64 4.17
N GLN A 412 19.42 -6.83 4.24
CA GLN A 412 19.45 -5.47 3.68
C GLN A 412 20.06 -4.44 4.63
N LYS A 413 20.38 -4.83 5.88
CA LYS A 413 21.02 -4.00 6.91
C LYS A 413 20.25 -2.70 7.19
N PHE A 414 18.93 -2.78 7.24
CA PHE A 414 18.10 -1.64 7.65
C PHE A 414 18.30 -1.38 9.15
N PHE A 415 18.38 -0.11 9.54
CA PHE A 415 18.44 0.26 10.97
C PHE A 415 17.13 -0.07 11.71
N PHE A 416 16.01 0.06 11.01
CA PHE A 416 14.70 -0.30 11.52
C PHE A 416 13.69 -0.52 10.39
N VAL A 417 12.57 -1.18 10.73
CA VAL A 417 11.47 -1.50 9.83
C VAL A 417 10.15 -0.97 10.40
N ILE A 418 9.40 -0.31 9.53
CA ILE A 418 8.04 0.22 9.79
C ILE A 418 7.06 -0.61 8.96
N THR A 419 6.21 -1.39 9.63
CA THR A 419 5.32 -2.35 8.96
C THR A 419 4.14 -1.71 8.24
N ARG A 420 3.72 -0.48 8.56
CA ARG A 420 2.68 0.24 7.79
C ARG A 420 3.09 0.46 6.33
N LYS A 421 4.39 0.50 6.01
CA LYS A 421 4.87 0.57 4.61
C LYS A 421 4.58 -0.72 3.81
N PHE A 422 4.09 -1.76 4.48
CA PHE A 422 3.65 -3.01 3.87
C PHE A 422 2.15 -3.02 3.50
N SER A 423 1.38 -1.99 3.84
CA SER A 423 -0.05 -1.90 3.45
C SER A 423 -0.26 -1.60 1.96
N SER A 424 -1.50 -1.77 1.49
CA SER A 424 -1.95 -1.28 0.18
C SER A 424 -2.33 0.21 0.18
N ASP A 425 -2.37 0.88 1.34
CA ASP A 425 -2.76 2.30 1.49
C ASP A 425 -2.19 3.27 0.43
N PRO A 426 -0.92 3.15 -0.03
CA PRO A 426 -0.40 4.02 -1.08
C PRO A 426 -1.23 4.03 -2.36
N ILE A 427 -1.73 2.87 -2.81
CA ILE A 427 -2.53 2.78 -4.04
C ILE A 427 -3.96 3.29 -3.82
N GLU A 428 -4.56 3.03 -2.66
CA GLU A 428 -5.88 3.56 -2.31
C GLU A 428 -5.85 5.10 -2.22
N SER A 429 -4.79 5.65 -1.63
CA SER A 429 -4.56 7.10 -1.55
C SER A 429 -4.39 7.73 -2.94
N MET A 430 -3.69 7.04 -3.84
CA MET A 430 -3.58 7.43 -5.25
C MET A 430 -4.96 7.43 -5.93
N PHE A 431 -5.75 6.37 -5.76
CA PHE A 431 -7.12 6.32 -6.29
C PHE A 431 -8.01 7.44 -5.74
N GLY A 432 -7.93 7.73 -4.44
CA GLY A 432 -8.61 8.86 -3.83
C GLY A 432 -8.19 10.20 -4.45
N THR A 433 -6.91 10.38 -4.74
CA THR A 433 -6.38 11.59 -5.41
C THR A 433 -6.88 11.70 -6.84
N LEU A 434 -6.90 10.59 -7.60
CA LEU A 434 -7.47 10.57 -8.95
C LEU A 434 -8.95 10.96 -8.96
N ARG A 435 -9.77 10.43 -8.04
CA ARG A 435 -11.19 10.81 -7.92
C ARG A 435 -11.35 12.29 -7.59
N ARG A 436 -10.63 12.80 -6.59
CA ARG A 436 -10.67 14.22 -6.19
C ARG A 436 -10.22 15.17 -7.30
N SER A 437 -9.32 14.74 -8.17
CA SER A 437 -8.83 15.56 -9.29
C SER A 437 -9.92 15.96 -10.30
N LEU A 438 -11.07 15.28 -10.28
CA LEU A 438 -12.25 15.60 -11.08
C LEU A 438 -13.30 16.46 -10.36
N GLY A 439 -12.99 16.95 -9.15
CA GLY A 439 -13.94 17.70 -8.34
C GLY A 439 -15.04 16.80 -7.77
N CYS A 440 -16.30 17.09 -8.09
CA CYS A 440 -17.46 16.36 -7.54
C CYS A 440 -17.84 15.10 -8.33
N ASN A 441 -17.06 14.70 -9.33
CA ASN A 441 -17.33 13.47 -10.10
C ASN A 441 -16.49 12.31 -9.56
N ASP A 442 -17.12 11.44 -8.76
CA ASP A 442 -16.46 10.26 -8.17
C ASP A 442 -16.23 9.12 -9.18
N GLN A 443 -16.90 9.15 -10.34
CA GLN A 443 -16.78 8.12 -11.36
C GLN A 443 -15.82 8.57 -12.48
N LEU A 444 -14.59 8.07 -12.40
CA LEU A 444 -13.57 8.21 -13.43
C LEU A 444 -13.98 7.45 -14.70
N ASP A 445 -13.63 7.99 -15.86
CA ASP A 445 -13.59 7.27 -17.13
C ASP A 445 -12.13 7.13 -17.62
N VAL A 446 -11.90 6.40 -18.70
CA VAL A 446 -10.55 6.14 -19.23
C VAL A 446 -9.78 7.44 -19.47
N ARG A 447 -10.39 8.41 -20.15
CA ARG A 447 -9.77 9.70 -20.46
C ARG A 447 -9.37 10.46 -19.19
N SER A 448 -10.26 10.48 -18.22
CA SER A 448 -10.05 11.16 -16.95
C SER A 448 -8.96 10.48 -16.12
N GLY A 449 -8.94 9.14 -16.10
CA GLY A 449 -7.89 8.34 -15.46
C GLY A 449 -6.50 8.63 -16.04
N MET A 450 -6.38 8.59 -17.37
CA MET A 450 -5.11 8.93 -18.06
C MET A 450 -4.65 10.36 -17.73
N SER A 451 -5.55 11.35 -17.82
CA SER A 451 -5.21 12.74 -17.52
C SER A 451 -4.82 12.95 -16.06
N GLY A 452 -5.46 12.25 -15.12
CA GLY A 452 -5.14 12.31 -13.69
C GLY A 452 -3.78 11.69 -13.38
N LEU A 453 -3.50 10.52 -13.93
CA LEU A 453 -2.23 9.80 -13.75
C LEU A 453 -1.04 10.57 -14.31
N GLU A 454 -1.18 11.12 -15.52
CA GLU A 454 -0.13 11.93 -16.14
C GLU A 454 0.20 13.17 -15.30
N LYS A 455 -0.83 13.86 -14.78
CA LYS A 455 -0.62 14.98 -13.87
C LYS A 455 0.10 14.54 -12.60
N LEU A 456 -0.27 13.40 -12.02
CA LEU A 456 0.36 12.88 -10.81
C LEU A 456 1.84 12.59 -11.06
N LEU A 457 2.19 11.96 -12.19
CA LEU A 457 3.58 11.68 -12.57
C LEU A 457 4.40 12.95 -12.82
N LYS A 458 3.83 13.94 -13.51
CA LYS A 458 4.50 15.22 -13.80
C LYS A 458 4.68 16.10 -12.58
N THR A 459 3.72 16.09 -11.65
CA THR A 459 3.73 16.97 -10.47
C THR A 459 4.37 16.34 -9.25
N GLY A 460 4.45 15.00 -9.18
CA GLY A 460 4.93 14.27 -8.02
C GLY A 460 4.00 14.33 -6.80
N ILE A 461 2.72 14.72 -6.96
CA ILE A 461 1.71 14.82 -5.87
C ILE A 461 1.20 13.42 -5.48
N ALA A 462 2.10 12.48 -5.23
CA ALA A 462 1.85 11.31 -4.41
C ALA A 462 2.61 11.55 -3.10
N ALA A 463 2.00 12.33 -2.20
CA ALA A 463 2.62 12.73 -0.94
C ALA A 463 3.30 11.55 -0.26
N ALA A 464 4.61 11.63 -0.04
CA ALA A 464 5.38 10.69 0.74
C ALA A 464 5.50 11.21 2.19
N SER A 465 5.71 10.29 3.14
CA SER A 465 5.90 10.62 4.56
C SER A 465 7.26 11.30 4.78
N GLU A 466 7.35 12.32 5.64
CA GLU A 466 8.59 13.09 5.86
C GLU A 466 9.70 12.30 6.59
N GLU A 467 9.35 11.17 7.21
CA GLU A 467 10.27 10.32 7.97
C GLU A 467 10.98 9.29 7.06
N SER A 468 12.28 9.52 6.81
CA SER A 468 13.15 8.65 6.02
C SER A 468 14.09 7.81 6.92
N ASN A 469 14.43 6.60 6.48
CA ASN A 469 15.33 5.69 7.22
C ASN A 469 16.81 5.84 6.81
N VAL A 470 17.17 6.83 5.99
CA VAL A 470 18.54 7.01 5.46
C VAL A 470 19.08 8.38 5.87
N LEU A 471 20.39 8.44 6.17
CA LEU A 471 21.11 9.69 6.40
C LEU A 471 21.08 10.53 5.11
N HIS A 472 20.55 11.75 5.18
CA HIS A 472 20.64 12.73 4.10
C HIS A 472 21.94 13.51 4.26
N THR A 473 22.92 13.27 3.38
CA THR A 473 24.05 14.18 3.18
C THR A 473 23.63 15.27 2.21
N GLU A 474 23.38 16.46 2.73
CA GLU A 474 23.24 17.76 2.04
C GLU A 474 22.11 17.87 0.98
N GLN A 475 21.55 19.08 0.84
CA GLN A 475 20.48 19.34 -0.12
C GLN A 475 21.03 19.32 -1.55
N PRO A 476 20.51 18.49 -2.49
CA PRO A 476 21.05 18.49 -3.84
C PRO A 476 20.41 19.59 -4.69
N GLU A 477 21.28 20.44 -5.24
CA GLU A 477 21.06 21.37 -6.36
C GLU A 477 20.40 20.69 -7.58
N PRO A 478 19.53 21.38 -8.34
CA PRO A 478 18.99 20.87 -9.59
C PRO A 478 19.97 21.09 -10.77
N SER A 479 20.34 20.02 -11.47
CA SER A 479 21.05 20.12 -12.76
C SER A 479 20.71 18.94 -13.67
N LYS A 480 20.16 19.18 -14.88
CA LYS A 480 20.79 19.40 -16.21
C LYS A 480 21.30 18.13 -16.91
N GLY A 481 20.70 17.85 -18.08
CA GLY A 481 21.41 17.41 -19.28
C GLY A 481 21.55 15.90 -19.53
N LEU A 482 21.04 15.45 -20.67
CA LEU A 482 21.14 14.10 -21.26
C LEU A 482 22.58 13.61 -21.50
N LEU A 483 22.81 12.30 -21.31
CA LEU A 483 23.80 11.51 -22.08
C LEU A 483 23.44 10.01 -22.14
N LEU A 484 23.94 9.35 -23.20
CA LEU A 484 23.52 8.06 -23.78
C LEU A 484 24.31 6.82 -23.27
N THR A 485 23.62 5.66 -23.30
CA THR A 485 24.11 4.23 -23.41
C THR A 485 24.94 3.66 -22.22
N ALA A 486 24.99 2.35 -21.91
CA ALA A 486 24.75 1.11 -22.66
C ALA A 486 24.22 -0.04 -21.77
N THR A 487 23.70 -1.10 -22.40
CA THR A 487 23.19 -2.34 -21.80
C THR A 487 24.29 -3.37 -21.56
N GLU A 488 24.37 -3.94 -20.36
CA GLU A 488 25.03 -5.22 -20.14
C GLU A 488 24.09 -6.18 -19.38
N ALA A 489 23.96 -7.40 -19.90
CA ALA A 489 23.14 -8.47 -19.35
C ALA A 489 23.97 -9.27 -18.33
N CYS A 490 23.49 -9.41 -17.10
CA CYS A 490 24.10 -10.26 -16.08
C CYS A 490 23.25 -11.54 -15.89
N ASN A 491 23.82 -12.69 -16.29
CA ASN A 491 23.33 -14.02 -15.96
C ASN A 491 23.96 -14.45 -14.63
N SER A 492 23.16 -14.67 -13.58
CA SER A 492 23.59 -15.44 -12.42
C SER A 492 22.49 -16.38 -11.94
N SER A 493 22.85 -17.65 -11.78
CA SER A 493 22.05 -18.73 -11.22
C SER A 493 22.25 -18.77 -9.70
N GLY A 494 21.29 -18.28 -8.91
CA GLY A 494 21.34 -18.47 -7.44
C GLY A 494 20.64 -19.76 -6.99
N GLU A 495 20.62 -20.04 -5.69
CA GLU A 495 19.84 -21.08 -5.00
C GLU A 495 18.81 -20.45 -4.01
N LEU A 496 17.90 -21.27 -3.45
CA LEU A 496 16.87 -20.86 -2.48
C LEU A 496 17.47 -20.24 -1.20
N PRO A 497 17.00 -19.06 -0.75
CA PRO A 497 17.27 -18.58 0.60
C PRO A 497 16.70 -19.52 1.68
N LEU A 498 17.48 -19.80 2.72
CA LEU A 498 17.22 -20.81 3.76
C LEU A 498 15.89 -20.58 4.52
N GLU A 499 15.51 -19.31 4.67
CA GLU A 499 14.38 -18.83 5.44
C GLU A 499 13.05 -19.18 4.77
N ALA A 500 13.02 -19.21 3.43
CA ALA A 500 11.87 -19.69 2.68
C ALA A 500 11.69 -21.19 2.94
N ALA A 501 12.75 -22.01 2.85
CA ALA A 501 12.66 -23.44 3.08
C ALA A 501 12.07 -23.80 4.48
N HIS A 502 12.36 -23.00 5.51
CA HIS A 502 11.80 -23.18 6.85
C HIS A 502 10.28 -22.93 6.94
N VAL A 503 9.75 -21.93 6.21
CA VAL A 503 8.31 -21.63 6.20
C VAL A 503 7.51 -22.72 5.46
N LEU A 504 8.04 -23.31 4.38
CA LEU A 504 7.42 -24.44 3.66
C LEU A 504 7.20 -25.64 4.57
N LYS A 505 8.25 -25.99 5.32
CA LYS A 505 8.25 -27.16 6.20
C LYS A 505 7.19 -27.02 7.29
N ARG A 506 6.96 -25.81 7.81
CA ARG A 506 5.91 -25.52 8.80
C ARG A 506 4.49 -25.65 8.23
N LEU A 507 4.30 -25.42 6.92
CA LEU A 507 2.99 -25.52 6.24
C LEU A 507 2.63 -26.94 5.76
N LYS A 508 3.48 -27.96 5.98
CA LYS A 508 3.25 -29.39 5.64
C LYS A 508 2.95 -29.67 4.16
N VAL A 509 3.74 -29.09 3.28
CA VAL A 509 3.62 -29.21 1.82
C VAL A 509 4.58 -30.27 1.26
N ALA A 510 4.09 -31.28 0.53
CA ALA A 510 4.92 -32.43 0.09
C ALA A 510 5.28 -32.50 -1.41
N ARG A 511 4.44 -32.04 -2.36
CA ARG A 511 4.72 -31.98 -3.82
C ARG A 511 3.88 -30.90 -4.54
N VAL A 512 4.41 -30.33 -5.62
CA VAL A 512 3.78 -29.27 -6.45
C VAL A 512 3.39 -29.84 -7.84
N PRO A 513 2.10 -29.92 -8.21
CA PRO A 513 1.66 -30.30 -9.55
C PRO A 513 1.72 -29.15 -10.59
N ALA A 514 1.80 -29.50 -11.88
CA ALA A 514 2.00 -28.57 -13.01
C ALA A 514 0.80 -27.67 -13.36
N SER A 515 -0.38 -27.94 -12.80
CA SER A 515 -1.54 -27.05 -12.79
C SER A 515 -2.23 -27.17 -11.44
N LEU A 516 -2.67 -26.05 -10.87
CA LEU A 516 -3.07 -25.97 -9.46
C LEU A 516 -4.56 -25.65 -9.34
N PRO A 517 -5.40 -26.58 -8.86
CA PRO A 517 -6.84 -26.35 -8.75
C PRO A 517 -7.32 -25.67 -7.45
N THR A 518 -6.46 -25.25 -6.51
CA THR A 518 -6.93 -24.70 -5.20
C THR A 518 -5.91 -23.82 -4.47
N LEU A 519 -6.41 -22.94 -3.57
CA LEU A 519 -5.69 -21.93 -2.77
C LEU A 519 -4.50 -22.50 -1.93
N GLN A 520 -4.64 -23.75 -1.48
CA GLN A 520 -3.56 -24.48 -0.83
C GLN A 520 -2.33 -24.55 -1.73
N LEU A 521 -2.52 -24.83 -3.02
CA LEU A 521 -1.44 -24.96 -3.97
C LEU A 521 -0.81 -23.61 -4.32
N SER A 522 -1.56 -22.51 -4.37
CA SER A 522 -1.00 -21.17 -4.60
C SER A 522 -0.15 -20.65 -3.44
N ALA A 523 -0.38 -21.09 -2.20
CA ALA A 523 0.48 -20.82 -1.03
C ALA A 523 1.62 -21.85 -0.88
N THR A 524 1.40 -23.07 -1.35
CA THR A 524 2.33 -24.22 -1.34
C THR A 524 3.42 -24.12 -2.40
N VAL A 525 3.10 -23.61 -3.59
CA VAL A 525 4.09 -23.22 -4.61
C VAL A 525 4.88 -21.99 -4.19
N TYR A 526 4.38 -21.28 -3.19
CA TYR A 526 4.80 -19.92 -2.91
C TYR A 526 5.97 -19.76 -1.98
N VAL A 527 6.27 -20.79 -1.22
CA VAL A 527 7.52 -20.80 -0.49
C VAL A 527 8.59 -21.58 -1.30
N GLY A 528 8.23 -22.00 -2.53
CA GLY A 528 9.09 -22.47 -3.61
C GLY A 528 9.23 -21.46 -4.78
N GLY A 529 9.19 -20.16 -4.50
CA GLY A 529 9.36 -19.08 -5.48
C GLY A 529 10.75 -18.95 -6.11
N TYR A 530 11.64 -19.91 -5.86
CA TYR A 530 12.94 -20.04 -6.49
C TYR A 530 13.03 -21.24 -7.46
N ILE A 531 11.97 -22.07 -7.59
CA ILE A 531 11.95 -23.23 -8.51
C ILE A 531 10.68 -23.23 -9.38
N ALA A 532 10.27 -22.07 -9.90
CA ALA A 532 9.27 -22.02 -10.98
C ALA A 532 9.76 -21.25 -12.21
N ARG A 533 11.09 -21.16 -12.38
CA ARG A 533 11.73 -20.72 -13.62
C ARG A 533 13.14 -21.29 -13.80
N TYR A 534 13.30 -22.60 -13.65
CA TYR A 534 14.47 -23.28 -14.20
C TYR A 534 14.16 -24.72 -14.64
N HIS A 535 13.18 -24.88 -15.54
CA HIS A 535 13.14 -26.03 -16.45
C HIS A 535 12.23 -25.75 -17.65
N GLN A 536 12.77 -25.01 -18.62
CA GLN A 536 12.43 -25.19 -20.03
C GLN A 536 13.74 -25.10 -20.81
N GLY A 537 14.36 -26.26 -21.05
CA GLY A 537 15.62 -26.40 -21.76
C GLY A 537 16.27 -27.76 -21.46
N THR A 538 15.92 -28.75 -22.27
CA THR A 538 16.55 -30.08 -22.48
C THR A 538 17.91 -30.34 -21.82
N CYS A 539 18.01 -31.37 -20.96
CA CYS A 539 18.93 -32.52 -21.13
C CYS A 539 18.78 -33.55 -20.00
N ASP A 540 18.91 -34.81 -20.38
CA ASP A 540 18.77 -36.07 -19.65
C ASP A 540 20.01 -36.38 -18.79
N VAL A 541 19.88 -36.64 -17.47
CA VAL A 541 20.87 -37.44 -16.70
C VAL A 541 20.20 -38.12 -15.48
N ARG A 542 20.22 -39.45 -15.49
CA ARG A 542 19.93 -40.37 -14.36
C ARG A 542 21.06 -40.36 -13.31
N GLN A 543 20.72 -40.80 -12.10
CA GLN A 543 21.61 -41.20 -10.99
C GLN A 543 22.28 -40.06 -10.19
N LEU A 544 21.89 -39.92 -8.92
CA LEU A 544 22.76 -39.93 -7.74
C LEU A 544 21.94 -39.64 -6.47
N LEU A 545 22.38 -40.23 -5.34
CA LEU A 545 21.91 -40.06 -3.96
C LEU A 545 20.87 -41.09 -3.45
N PHE A 546 21.27 -42.36 -3.47
CA PHE A 546 21.26 -43.17 -2.24
C PHE A 546 22.66 -43.07 -1.63
N ALA A 547 22.76 -42.63 -0.37
CA ALA A 547 23.83 -43.02 0.55
C ALA A 547 23.45 -42.57 1.95
N ASP A 548 23.52 -43.55 2.84
CA ASP A 548 23.22 -43.55 4.28
C ASP A 548 24.00 -42.51 5.07
N TYR A 549 23.51 -42.16 6.26
CA TYR A 549 24.36 -42.20 7.47
C TYR A 549 23.51 -42.24 8.74
N GLU A 550 23.82 -43.24 9.56
CA GLU A 550 23.18 -43.68 10.79
C GLU A 550 23.37 -42.71 11.97
N ALA A 551 22.43 -42.76 12.91
CA ALA A 551 22.51 -42.11 14.22
C ALA A 551 23.27 -43.00 15.23
N PRO A 552 23.96 -42.42 16.23
CA PRO A 552 24.49 -43.21 17.33
C PRO A 552 23.48 -43.34 18.49
N VAL A 553 23.22 -44.62 18.79
CA VAL A 553 22.63 -45.30 19.97
C VAL A 553 21.13 -45.13 20.24
#